data_AF-A0AAV2NGE2-F1
#
_entry.id   AF-A0AAV2NGE2-F1
#
_cell.length_a   1.000
_cell.length_b   1.000
_cell.length_c   1.000
_cell.angle_alpha   90.00
_cell.angle_beta   90.00
_cell.angle_gamma   90.00
#
_symmetry.space_group_name_H-M   'P 1'
#
loop_
_entity.id
_entity.type
_entity.pdbx_description
1 polymer ?
#
loop_
_entity_poly.entity_id
_entity_poly.type
_entity_poly.pdbx_seq_one_letter_code
_entity_poly.pdbx_strand_id
1 'polypeptide(L)'
;MNNIPNLMRRINEELWNDIEDYIRQPKELNGLDENMICIISSVLRFKGEIIIPDFLIHVPETLRWLENPNETVLSPKLGMFVTELPVTLKNQSLFLLFPAVPSNIPKCWEVDQNISGLVERLTTKEGADELRKVLDKQESSTKRLSKGSMIYPDFFELENDLPVEQMLRIICVQLFEPDVASQLNISPENLCFGARHRAYFKVTPKNIIAGAVDMIFEKDHESFKFKSIEDTNCSEWKNSFVSLIYDRVRRTILFIGIINKNIELPEVSKREAQRYFV
;
A
#
# COMPACT_ATOMS: atom_id res chain seq x y z
N MET A 1 -25.18 28.50 22.50
CA MET A 1 -23.89 27.91 22.91
C MET A 1 -23.81 26.52 22.30
N ASN A 2 -23.02 26.37 21.23
CA ASN A 2 -22.80 25.07 20.59
C ASN A 2 -21.99 24.19 21.54
N ASN A 3 -22.49 23.01 21.85
CA ASN A 3 -21.86 22.10 22.80
C ASN A 3 -20.73 21.35 22.08
N ILE A 4 -19.58 22.02 21.90
CA ILE A 4 -18.41 21.57 21.12
C ILE A 4 -17.89 20.18 21.53
N PRO A 5 -17.84 19.80 22.83
CA PRO A 5 -17.48 18.43 23.22
C PRO A 5 -18.39 17.36 22.59
N ASN A 6 -19.64 17.72 22.31
CA ASN A 6 -20.62 16.84 21.67
C ASN A 6 -20.39 16.73 20.15
N LEU A 7 -19.84 17.77 19.51
CA LEU A 7 -19.49 17.75 18.09
C LEU A 7 -18.26 16.89 17.82
N MET A 8 -17.20 17.02 18.64
CA MET A 8 -15.99 16.21 18.48
C MET A 8 -16.27 14.74 18.73
N ARG A 9 -17.10 14.44 19.73
CA ARG A 9 -17.60 13.08 19.96
C ARG A 9 -18.35 12.55 18.73
N ARG A 10 -19.23 13.34 18.13
CA ARG A 10 -19.96 12.95 16.91
C ARG A 10 -19.05 12.71 15.72
N ILE A 11 -18.04 13.57 15.48
CA ILE A 11 -17.07 13.37 14.39
C ILE A 11 -16.31 12.05 14.60
N ASN A 12 -15.86 11.77 15.82
CA ASN A 12 -15.22 10.51 16.16
C ASN A 12 -16.18 9.31 15.99
N GLU A 13 -17.46 9.44 16.34
CA GLU A 13 -18.49 8.40 16.14
C GLU A 13 -18.77 8.13 14.66
N GLU A 14 -18.90 9.17 13.82
CA GLU A 14 -19.10 9.03 12.38
C GLU A 14 -17.87 8.40 11.72
N LEU A 15 -16.67 8.90 12.02
CA LEU A 15 -15.42 8.29 11.56
C LEU A 15 -15.27 6.86 12.06
N TRP A 16 -15.72 6.54 13.28
CA TRP A 16 -15.72 5.17 13.81
C TRP A 16 -16.63 4.25 13.00
N ASN A 17 -17.86 4.67 12.75
CA ASN A 17 -18.81 3.91 11.94
C ASN A 17 -18.27 3.68 10.53
N ASP A 18 -17.49 4.64 10.03
CA ASP A 18 -16.77 4.51 8.79
C ASP A 18 -15.48 3.66 8.92
N ILE A 19 -14.91 3.63 10.11
CA ILE A 19 -13.76 2.85 10.55
C ILE A 19 -13.83 1.35 10.46
N GLU A 20 -15.00 0.89 10.90
CA GLU A 20 -15.06 -0.26 11.80
C GLU A 20 -14.56 -1.52 11.11
N ASP A 21 -13.63 -2.22 11.78
CA ASP A 21 -12.88 -3.41 11.30
C ASP A 21 -11.78 -3.18 10.24
N TYR A 22 -11.65 -1.97 9.68
CA TYR A 22 -10.67 -1.67 8.62
C TYR A 22 -9.44 -0.88 9.10
N ILE A 23 -9.49 -0.26 10.28
CA ILE A 23 -8.35 0.39 10.94
C ILE A 23 -8.41 0.06 12.43
N ARG A 24 -7.26 -0.26 13.05
CA ARG A 24 -7.22 -0.58 14.49
C ARG A 24 -7.42 0.69 15.32
N GLN A 25 -8.27 0.61 16.35
CA GLN A 25 -8.44 1.63 17.40
C GLN A 25 -8.28 3.11 16.94
N PRO A 26 -9.18 3.65 16.11
CA PRO A 26 -9.20 5.07 15.77
C PRO A 26 -9.53 6.02 16.94
N LYS A 27 -9.56 5.51 18.19
CA LYS A 27 -10.46 5.97 19.26
C LYS A 27 -10.29 7.41 19.72
N GLU A 28 -9.22 8.11 19.37
CA GLU A 28 -9.06 9.49 19.79
C GLU A 28 -8.32 10.30 18.72
N LEU A 29 -9.08 11.09 17.96
CA LEU A 29 -8.54 12.30 17.36
C LEU A 29 -8.27 13.31 18.47
N ASN A 30 -7.14 13.14 19.14
CA ASN A 30 -6.66 14.13 20.09
C ASN A 30 -6.20 15.37 19.31
N GLY A 31 -6.45 16.57 19.82
CA GLY A 31 -5.97 17.82 19.21
C GLY A 31 -6.98 18.60 18.35
N LEU A 32 -8.22 18.14 18.22
CA LEU A 32 -9.31 18.98 17.69
C LEU A 32 -9.67 20.07 18.71
N ASP A 33 -9.63 21.34 18.32
CA ASP A 33 -9.92 22.47 19.20
C ASP A 33 -11.09 23.34 18.70
N GLU A 34 -11.49 24.32 19.51
CA GLU A 34 -12.58 25.26 19.21
C GLU A 34 -12.26 26.24 18.07
N ASN A 35 -10.99 26.30 17.63
CA ASN A 35 -10.51 27.17 16.57
C ASN A 35 -10.51 26.49 15.19
N MET A 36 -10.75 25.17 15.13
CA MET A 36 -10.90 24.45 13.88
C MET A 36 -12.25 24.74 13.22
N ILE A 37 -12.22 25.40 12.07
CA ILE A 37 -13.44 25.81 11.34
C ILE A 37 -13.91 24.71 10.37
N CYS A 38 -12.97 23.93 9.82
CA CYS A 38 -13.27 22.90 8.82
C CYS A 38 -12.36 21.66 8.95
N ILE A 39 -12.97 20.49 8.79
CA ILE A 39 -12.30 19.19 8.67
C ILE A 39 -12.90 18.50 7.45
N ILE A 40 -12.04 18.05 6.53
CA ILE A 40 -12.41 17.19 5.41
C ILE A 40 -11.82 15.82 5.68
N SER A 41 -12.65 14.79 5.70
CA SER A 41 -12.23 13.40 5.84
C SER A 41 -12.59 12.57 4.62
N SER A 42 -11.72 11.62 4.30
CA SER A 42 -11.91 10.62 3.26
C SER A 42 -11.62 9.26 3.86
N VAL A 43 -12.45 8.26 3.56
CA VAL A 43 -12.29 6.89 4.05
C VAL A 43 -12.32 5.92 2.88
N LEU A 44 -11.25 5.13 2.72
CA LEU A 44 -11.18 4.04 1.75
C LEU A 44 -11.14 2.70 2.48
N ARG A 45 -12.02 1.77 2.09
CA ARG A 45 -12.13 0.44 2.69
C ARG A 45 -12.00 -0.65 1.64
N PHE A 46 -11.28 -1.70 1.98
CA PHE A 46 -11.13 -2.88 1.14
C PHE A 46 -11.14 -4.16 1.98
N LYS A 47 -12.07 -5.06 1.67
CA LYS A 47 -12.08 -6.44 2.17
C LYS A 47 -12.17 -7.38 0.98
N GLY A 48 -11.34 -8.40 0.93
CA GLY A 48 -11.33 -9.36 -0.16
C GLY A 48 -10.89 -10.73 0.30
N GLU A 49 -11.44 -11.77 -0.30
CA GLU A 49 -10.95 -13.14 -0.13
C GLU A 49 -9.91 -13.42 -1.20
N ILE A 50 -8.76 -13.99 -0.81
CA ILE A 50 -7.67 -14.32 -1.73
C ILE A 50 -7.81 -15.77 -2.17
N ILE A 51 -7.45 -16.01 -3.42
CA ILE A 51 -7.38 -17.36 -3.98
C ILE A 51 -5.93 -17.86 -3.92
N ILE A 52 -5.56 -18.65 -2.89
CA ILE A 52 -4.25 -19.32 -2.80
C ILE A 52 -4.37 -20.76 -3.34
N PRO A 53 -3.47 -21.22 -4.24
CA PRO A 53 -3.70 -22.43 -5.02
C PRO A 53 -3.56 -23.74 -4.22
N ASP A 54 -2.80 -23.77 -3.12
CA ASP A 54 -2.66 -24.99 -2.30
C ASP A 54 -3.98 -25.48 -1.69
N PHE A 55 -5.03 -24.64 -1.69
CA PHE A 55 -6.37 -24.97 -1.21
C PHE A 55 -7.41 -25.26 -2.31
N LEU A 56 -7.05 -25.19 -3.60
CA LEU A 56 -7.99 -25.38 -4.71
C LEU A 56 -7.82 -26.73 -5.40
N ILE A 57 -8.45 -27.76 -4.85
CA ILE A 57 -8.70 -29.02 -5.58
C ILE A 57 -9.77 -28.83 -6.67
N HIS A 58 -10.58 -27.76 -6.59
CA HIS A 58 -11.55 -27.38 -7.61
C HIS A 58 -11.60 -25.85 -7.80
N VAL A 59 -11.18 -25.38 -8.97
CA VAL A 59 -11.42 -24.01 -9.43
C VAL A 59 -12.88 -23.92 -9.93
N PRO A 60 -13.75 -23.09 -9.34
CA PRO A 60 -15.10 -22.84 -9.85
C PRO A 60 -15.09 -22.40 -11.32
N GLU A 61 -16.08 -22.83 -12.12
CA GLU A 61 -16.14 -22.49 -13.56
C GLU A 61 -16.16 -20.98 -13.83
N THR A 62 -16.66 -20.19 -12.89
CA THR A 62 -16.68 -18.72 -12.94
C THR A 62 -15.31 -18.06 -12.82
N LEU A 63 -14.28 -18.83 -12.46
CA LEU A 63 -12.89 -18.39 -12.31
C LEU A 63 -11.97 -18.93 -13.42
N ARG A 64 -12.53 -19.54 -14.49
CA ARG A 64 -11.76 -20.07 -15.65
C ARG A 64 -10.97 -19.01 -16.42
N TRP A 65 -11.29 -17.71 -16.29
CA TRP A 65 -10.49 -16.62 -16.86
C TRP A 65 -9.14 -16.44 -16.15
N LEU A 66 -8.95 -17.07 -14.99
CA LEU A 66 -7.65 -17.25 -14.37
C LEU A 66 -6.94 -18.44 -15.00
N GLU A 67 -6.47 -18.29 -16.23
CA GLU A 67 -5.45 -19.19 -16.77
C GLU A 67 -4.18 -19.01 -15.92
N ASN A 68 -3.94 -19.96 -15.00
CA ASN A 68 -2.88 -19.96 -13.99
C ASN A 68 -2.98 -18.79 -12.98
N PRO A 69 -3.88 -18.88 -11.99
CA PRO A 69 -4.23 -17.76 -11.11
C PRO A 69 -3.06 -17.17 -10.31
N ASN A 70 -1.99 -17.92 -10.11
CA ASN A 70 -1.05 -17.70 -9.01
C ASN A 70 0.39 -18.01 -9.43
N GLU A 71 0.87 -17.28 -10.44
CA GLU A 71 2.26 -17.39 -10.91
C GLU A 71 3.09 -16.20 -10.43
N THR A 72 4.27 -16.51 -9.89
CA THR A 72 5.32 -15.51 -9.75
C THR A 72 6.06 -15.38 -11.08
N VAL A 73 6.20 -14.17 -11.58
CA VAL A 73 7.00 -13.84 -12.77
C VAL A 73 8.17 -12.96 -12.41
N LEU A 74 9.29 -13.12 -13.09
CA LEU A 74 10.38 -12.16 -13.07
C LEU A 74 10.08 -11.06 -14.09
N SER A 75 10.17 -9.80 -13.68
CA SER A 75 10.34 -8.64 -14.57
C SER A 75 11.82 -8.23 -14.55
N PRO A 76 12.65 -8.65 -15.53
CA PRO A 76 14.08 -8.33 -15.54
C PRO A 76 14.32 -6.82 -15.66
N LYS A 77 13.44 -6.10 -16.37
CA LYS A 77 13.56 -4.67 -16.61
C LYS A 77 13.40 -3.86 -15.33
N LEU A 78 12.50 -4.27 -14.45
CA LEU A 78 12.32 -3.65 -13.13
C LEU A 78 13.18 -4.31 -12.05
N GLY A 79 13.85 -5.42 -12.36
CA GLY A 79 14.64 -6.19 -11.40
C GLY A 79 13.79 -6.62 -10.21
N MET A 80 12.66 -7.28 -10.48
CA MET A 80 11.74 -7.74 -9.45
C MET A 80 11.05 -9.06 -9.80
N PHE A 81 10.75 -9.86 -8.80
CA PHE A 81 9.72 -10.89 -8.89
C PHE A 81 8.37 -10.31 -8.54
N VAL A 82 7.33 -10.74 -9.25
CA VAL A 82 5.97 -10.24 -9.13
C VAL A 82 5.05 -11.43 -8.93
N THR A 83 4.40 -11.48 -7.77
CA THR A 83 3.37 -12.46 -7.48
C THR A 83 2.02 -11.77 -7.51
N GLU A 84 1.11 -12.26 -8.36
CA GLU A 84 -0.29 -11.85 -8.35
C GLU A 84 -1.10 -12.81 -7.48
N LEU A 85 -1.91 -12.24 -6.59
CA LEU A 85 -2.87 -12.90 -5.74
C LEU A 85 -4.27 -12.33 -6.04
N PRO A 86 -5.05 -13.00 -6.89
CA PRO A 86 -6.38 -12.55 -7.30
C PRO A 86 -7.37 -12.54 -6.15
N VAL A 87 -8.25 -11.54 -6.13
CA VAL A 87 -9.32 -11.44 -5.14
C VAL A 87 -10.62 -12.00 -5.71
N THR A 88 -11.25 -12.94 -4.98
CA THR A 88 -12.45 -13.64 -5.43
C THR A 88 -13.58 -12.66 -5.76
N LEU A 89 -14.23 -12.87 -6.92
CA LEU A 89 -15.39 -12.10 -7.39
C LEU A 89 -15.11 -10.59 -7.54
N LYS A 90 -13.84 -10.21 -7.70
CA LYS A 90 -13.39 -8.83 -7.81
C LYS A 90 -12.42 -8.66 -8.97
N ASN A 91 -12.37 -7.45 -9.52
CA ASN A 91 -11.40 -7.06 -10.56
C ASN A 91 -10.06 -6.58 -9.98
N GLN A 92 -9.91 -6.73 -8.66
CA GLN A 92 -8.73 -6.32 -7.93
C GLN A 92 -7.85 -7.53 -7.64
N SER A 93 -6.55 -7.32 -7.68
CA SER A 93 -5.55 -8.31 -7.25
C SER A 93 -4.59 -7.67 -6.27
N LEU A 94 -4.10 -8.47 -5.32
CA LEU A 94 -2.92 -8.14 -4.54
C LEU A 94 -1.68 -8.49 -5.35
N PHE A 95 -0.75 -7.55 -5.48
CA PHE A 95 0.55 -7.77 -6.06
C PHE A 95 1.63 -7.64 -5.00
N LEU A 96 2.58 -8.57 -5.04
CA LEU A 96 3.75 -8.59 -4.19
C LEU A 96 4.98 -8.47 -5.08
N LEU A 97 5.76 -7.41 -4.87
CA LEU A 97 6.95 -7.09 -5.66
C LEU A 97 8.18 -7.30 -4.79
N PHE A 98 8.94 -8.34 -5.08
CA PHE A 98 10.19 -8.65 -4.41
C PHE A 98 11.35 -8.16 -5.27
N PRO A 99 12.31 -7.40 -4.72
CA PRO A 99 13.49 -7.01 -5.49
C PRO A 99 14.26 -8.25 -5.92
N ALA A 100 14.76 -8.26 -7.16
CA ALA A 100 15.40 -9.43 -7.76
C ALA A 100 16.74 -9.05 -8.39
N VAL A 101 17.75 -9.88 -8.16
CA VAL A 101 19.08 -9.74 -8.73
C VAL A 101 19.53 -11.03 -9.42
N PRO A 102 20.35 -10.97 -10.47
CA PRO A 102 20.94 -12.17 -11.07
C PRO A 102 21.80 -12.91 -10.03
N SER A 103 21.67 -14.24 -10.00
CA SER A 103 22.56 -15.11 -9.24
C SER A 103 23.88 -15.33 -9.99
N ASN A 104 24.87 -15.90 -9.29
CA ASN A 104 26.08 -16.45 -9.91
C ASN A 104 25.79 -17.70 -10.77
N ILE A 105 24.60 -18.30 -10.64
CA ILE A 105 24.17 -19.43 -11.46
C ILE A 105 23.48 -18.88 -12.73
N PRO A 106 23.87 -19.32 -13.94
CA PRO A 106 23.23 -18.89 -15.18
C PRO A 106 21.71 -19.12 -15.17
N LYS A 107 20.95 -18.12 -15.64
CA LYS A 107 19.47 -18.13 -15.67
C LYS A 107 18.79 -18.26 -14.29
N CYS A 108 19.53 -18.03 -13.21
CA CYS A 108 18.99 -18.00 -11.87
C CYS A 108 18.95 -16.56 -11.35
N TRP A 109 17.90 -16.25 -10.60
CA TRP A 109 17.70 -14.97 -9.93
C TRP A 109 17.47 -15.20 -8.44
N GLU A 110 17.82 -14.22 -7.61
CA GLU A 110 17.66 -14.28 -6.16
C GLU A 110 16.85 -13.10 -5.68
N VAL A 111 16.11 -13.28 -4.59
CA VAL A 111 15.44 -12.16 -3.92
C VAL A 111 16.50 -11.32 -3.22
N ASP A 112 16.63 -10.07 -3.64
CA ASP A 112 17.49 -9.10 -2.98
C ASP A 112 16.92 -8.76 -1.60
N GLN A 113 17.77 -8.61 -0.60
CA GLN A 113 17.34 -8.17 0.72
C GLN A 113 17.16 -6.65 0.76
N ASN A 114 17.89 -5.93 -0.11
CA ASN A 114 17.80 -4.49 -0.21
C ASN A 114 16.67 -4.08 -1.17
N ILE A 115 15.65 -3.43 -0.62
CA ILE A 115 14.50 -2.94 -1.38
C ILE A 115 14.70 -1.55 -1.99
N SER A 116 15.72 -0.79 -1.55
CA SER A 116 15.89 0.63 -1.93
C SER A 116 15.97 0.81 -3.44
N GLY A 117 16.79 -0.01 -4.11
CA GLY A 117 16.97 0.08 -5.56
C GLY A 117 15.68 -0.23 -6.34
N LEU A 118 14.81 -1.10 -5.83
CA LEU A 118 13.50 -1.33 -6.43
C LEU A 118 12.60 -0.09 -6.25
N VAL A 119 12.51 0.45 -5.04
CA VAL A 119 11.70 1.65 -4.75
C VAL A 119 12.12 2.82 -5.61
N GLU A 120 13.44 3.10 -5.69
CA GLU A 120 13.99 4.16 -6.54
C GLU A 120 13.60 4.01 -8.02
N ARG A 121 13.62 2.78 -8.55
CA ARG A 121 13.16 2.55 -9.93
C ARG A 121 11.66 2.82 -10.07
N LEU A 122 10.85 2.34 -9.13
CA LEU A 122 9.38 2.47 -9.18
C LEU A 122 8.88 3.92 -9.01
N THR A 123 9.67 4.81 -8.40
CA THR A 123 9.30 6.23 -8.25
C THR A 123 9.61 7.07 -9.49
N THR A 124 10.32 6.52 -10.49
CA THR A 124 10.52 7.17 -11.78
C THR A 124 9.28 7.02 -12.67
N LYS A 125 9.09 7.95 -13.63
CA LYS A 125 8.00 7.86 -14.61
C LYS A 125 8.12 6.57 -15.44
N GLU A 126 9.33 6.27 -15.92
CA GLU A 126 9.62 5.10 -16.73
C GLU A 126 9.35 3.81 -15.95
N GLY A 127 9.76 3.76 -14.68
CA GLY A 127 9.51 2.62 -13.81
C GLY A 127 8.03 2.43 -13.48
N ALA A 128 7.30 3.51 -13.20
CA ALA A 128 5.86 3.45 -12.97
C ALA A 128 5.07 3.02 -14.21
N ASP A 129 5.44 3.50 -15.40
CA ASP A 129 4.83 3.10 -16.66
C ASP A 129 5.13 1.64 -16.99
N GLU A 130 6.34 1.18 -16.71
CA GLU A 130 6.69 -0.23 -16.87
C GLU A 130 5.94 -1.11 -15.86
N LEU A 131 5.84 -0.68 -14.59
CA LEU A 131 5.07 -1.39 -13.57
C LEU A 131 3.63 -1.59 -14.03
N ARG A 132 2.97 -0.56 -14.57
CA ARG A 132 1.60 -0.69 -15.11
C ARG A 132 1.51 -1.76 -16.19
N LYS A 133 2.48 -1.85 -17.12
CA LYS A 133 2.50 -2.91 -18.14
C LYS A 133 2.64 -4.29 -17.51
N VAL A 134 3.45 -4.42 -16.47
CA VAL A 134 3.60 -5.69 -15.73
C VAL A 134 2.28 -6.09 -15.08
N LEU A 135 1.66 -5.16 -14.33
CA LEU A 135 0.38 -5.39 -13.64
C LEU A 135 -0.72 -5.75 -14.64
N ASP A 136 -0.76 -5.09 -15.79
CA ASP A 136 -1.74 -5.33 -16.86
C ASP A 136 -1.42 -6.54 -17.76
N LYS A 137 -0.35 -7.31 -17.47
CA LYS A 137 0.11 -8.45 -18.30
C LYS A 137 0.43 -8.06 -19.75
N GLN A 138 0.87 -6.81 -19.96
CA GLN A 138 1.29 -6.25 -21.25
C GLN A 138 2.81 -6.30 -21.46
N GLU A 139 3.60 -6.52 -20.40
CA GLU A 139 5.06 -6.66 -20.51
C GLU A 139 5.45 -8.05 -21.06
N SER A 140 5.93 -8.09 -22.31
CA SER A 140 6.33 -9.32 -22.99
C SER A 140 7.68 -9.88 -22.53
N SER A 141 8.50 -9.11 -21.81
CA SER A 141 9.82 -9.55 -21.29
C SER A 141 9.73 -10.26 -19.94
N THR A 142 8.55 -10.36 -19.35
CA THR A 142 8.34 -11.13 -18.13
C THR A 142 8.66 -12.60 -18.37
N LYS A 143 9.28 -13.23 -17.39
CA LYS A 143 9.65 -14.65 -17.46
C LYS A 143 9.02 -15.39 -16.30
N ARG A 144 8.40 -16.53 -16.59
CA ARG A 144 7.77 -17.36 -15.56
C ARG A 144 8.84 -18.13 -14.80
N LEU A 145 8.67 -18.27 -13.49
CA LEU A 145 9.50 -19.17 -12.71
C LEU A 145 9.19 -20.63 -13.05
N SER A 146 10.10 -21.54 -12.69
CA SER A 146 9.84 -22.98 -12.73
C SER A 146 8.53 -23.34 -12.01
N LYS A 147 7.77 -24.29 -12.58
CA LYS A 147 6.47 -24.72 -12.05
C LYS A 147 6.57 -25.08 -10.56
N GLY A 148 5.70 -24.49 -9.74
CA GLY A 148 5.68 -24.68 -8.28
C GLY A 148 6.51 -23.67 -7.48
N SER A 149 7.22 -22.75 -8.14
CA SER A 149 7.94 -21.67 -7.48
C SER A 149 7.04 -20.44 -7.34
N MET A 150 6.40 -20.30 -6.18
CA MET A 150 5.61 -19.12 -5.82
C MET A 150 6.26 -18.39 -4.65
N ILE A 151 6.34 -17.06 -4.74
CA ILE A 151 6.98 -16.21 -3.72
C ILE A 151 5.89 -15.36 -3.07
N TYR A 152 5.52 -15.66 -1.82
CA TYR A 152 4.56 -14.85 -1.07
C TYR A 152 4.73 -15.06 0.44
N PRO A 153 4.42 -14.05 1.27
CA PRO A 153 4.31 -14.20 2.71
C PRO A 153 2.95 -14.82 3.06
N ASP A 154 2.92 -15.76 4.02
CA ASP A 154 1.64 -16.28 4.55
C ASP A 154 0.87 -15.20 5.31
N PHE A 155 1.60 -14.28 5.94
CA PHE A 155 1.04 -13.22 6.77
C PHE A 155 1.88 -11.94 6.73
N PHE A 156 1.20 -10.81 6.63
CA PHE A 156 1.75 -9.51 7.03
C PHE A 156 0.66 -8.56 7.48
N GLU A 157 1.05 -7.64 8.35
CA GLU A 157 0.23 -6.56 8.84
C GLU A 157 1.08 -5.29 8.87
N LEU A 158 0.47 -4.20 8.44
CA LEU A 158 1.09 -2.88 8.32
C LEU A 158 0.10 -1.85 8.83
N GLU A 159 0.61 -0.89 9.59
CA GLU A 159 -0.15 0.29 9.94
C GLU A 159 0.78 1.49 10.02
N ASN A 160 0.45 2.57 9.32
CA ASN A 160 1.22 3.80 9.33
C ASN A 160 0.29 5.00 9.44
N ASP A 161 0.70 5.97 10.25
CA ASP A 161 0.11 7.31 10.34
C ASP A 161 1.17 8.31 9.88
N LEU A 162 0.88 8.98 8.76
CA LEU A 162 1.81 9.87 8.08
C LEU A 162 1.24 11.29 8.04
N PRO A 163 1.99 12.30 8.53
CA PRO A 163 1.73 13.68 8.15
C PRO A 163 1.96 13.82 6.63
N VAL A 164 0.97 14.35 5.90
CA VAL A 164 1.00 14.48 4.43
C VAL A 164 0.83 15.93 3.97
N GLU A 165 0.88 16.89 4.90
CA GLU A 165 0.74 18.31 4.61
C GLU A 165 1.78 18.81 3.60
N GLN A 166 3.03 18.33 3.68
CA GLN A 166 4.07 18.70 2.72
C GLN A 166 3.76 18.18 1.31
N MET A 167 3.26 16.95 1.20
CA MET A 167 2.88 16.35 -0.09
C MET A 167 1.67 17.09 -0.69
N LEU A 168 0.64 17.37 0.13
CA LEU A 168 -0.51 18.14 -0.31
C LEU A 168 -0.12 19.56 -0.72
N ARG A 169 0.82 20.23 -0.03
CA ARG A 169 1.32 21.54 -0.45
C ARG A 169 1.94 21.49 -1.85
N ILE A 170 2.77 20.48 -2.13
CA ILE A 170 3.36 20.29 -3.47
C ILE A 170 2.27 20.08 -4.52
N ILE A 171 1.29 19.22 -4.23
CA ILE A 171 0.17 18.92 -5.15
C ILE A 171 -0.70 20.17 -5.37
N CYS A 172 -1.05 20.88 -4.30
CA CYS A 172 -1.81 22.13 -4.38
C CYS A 172 -1.07 23.17 -5.22
N VAL A 173 0.23 23.39 -5.02
CA VAL A 173 1.01 24.32 -5.85
C VAL A 173 1.02 23.91 -7.32
N GLN A 174 1.01 22.61 -7.61
CA GLN A 174 0.95 22.11 -8.99
C GLN A 174 -0.46 22.18 -9.61
N LEU A 175 -1.52 22.02 -8.83
CA LEU A 175 -2.91 22.02 -9.28
C LEU A 175 -3.49 23.44 -9.36
N PHE A 176 -3.11 24.33 -8.45
CA PHE A 176 -3.46 25.73 -8.48
C PHE A 176 -2.48 26.45 -9.40
N GLU A 177 -2.79 26.46 -10.70
CA GLU A 177 -2.25 27.52 -11.55
C GLU A 177 -2.56 28.88 -10.89
N PRO A 178 -1.70 29.91 -11.08
CA PRO A 178 -1.84 31.22 -10.42
C PRO A 178 -3.24 31.85 -10.58
N ASP A 179 -3.98 31.44 -11.61
CA ASP A 179 -5.32 31.93 -11.96
C ASP A 179 -6.47 31.28 -11.17
N VAL A 180 -6.27 30.09 -10.57
CA VAL A 180 -7.30 29.43 -9.73
C VAL A 180 -7.17 29.83 -8.27
N ALA A 181 -5.94 30.02 -7.78
CA ALA A 181 -5.67 30.53 -6.43
C ALA A 181 -6.24 31.95 -6.22
N SER A 182 -6.17 32.78 -7.27
CA SER A 182 -6.75 34.14 -7.27
C SER A 182 -8.28 34.13 -7.24
N GLN A 183 -8.94 33.18 -7.91
CA GLN A 183 -10.40 33.01 -7.90
C GLN A 183 -10.95 32.50 -6.57
N LEU A 184 -10.18 31.66 -5.86
CA LEU A 184 -10.56 31.15 -4.55
C LEU A 184 -10.23 32.13 -3.41
N ASN A 185 -9.61 33.28 -3.70
CA ASN A 185 -9.09 34.23 -2.69
C ASN A 185 -8.15 33.57 -1.67
N ILE A 186 -7.50 32.46 -2.04
CA ILE A 186 -6.60 31.76 -1.12
C ILE A 186 -5.17 32.07 -1.53
N SER A 187 -4.51 32.90 -0.72
CA SER A 187 -3.07 33.07 -0.85
C SER A 187 -2.40 31.71 -0.60
N PRO A 188 -1.44 31.28 -1.46
CA PRO A 188 -0.63 30.08 -1.23
C PRO A 188 0.06 30.09 0.15
N GLU A 189 0.32 31.28 0.69
CA GLU A 189 0.93 31.53 2.00
C GLU A 189 -0.06 31.37 3.17
N ASN A 190 -1.37 31.47 2.89
CA ASN A 190 -2.45 31.35 3.88
C ASN A 190 -3.11 29.96 3.85
N LEU A 191 -2.72 29.08 2.92
CA LEU A 191 -3.22 27.73 2.78
C LEU A 191 -2.50 26.78 3.77
N CYS A 192 -2.55 27.10 5.06
CA CYS A 192 -1.87 26.35 6.13
C CYS A 192 -2.65 25.10 6.56
N PHE A 193 -3.08 24.26 5.61
CA PHE A 193 -3.74 23.01 5.96
C PHE A 193 -2.76 22.06 6.65
N GLY A 194 -3.14 21.57 7.82
CA GLY A 194 -2.59 20.33 8.35
C GLY A 194 -3.28 19.15 7.68
N ALA A 195 -2.56 18.06 7.48
CA ALA A 195 -3.15 16.87 6.89
C ALA A 195 -2.47 15.58 7.32
N ARG A 196 -3.25 14.54 7.55
CA ARG A 196 -2.76 13.23 7.94
C ARG A 196 -3.40 12.14 7.10
N HIS A 197 -2.60 11.13 6.80
CA HIS A 197 -3.01 9.91 6.15
C HIS A 197 -2.69 8.74 7.07
N ARG A 198 -3.71 8.04 7.55
CA ARG A 198 -3.54 6.78 8.30
C ARG A 198 -4.01 5.63 7.44
N ALA A 199 -3.14 4.64 7.25
CA ALA A 199 -3.46 3.44 6.49
C ALA A 199 -3.13 2.18 7.28
N TYR A 200 -4.02 1.20 7.17
CA TYR A 200 -3.92 -0.15 7.71
C TYR A 200 -4.01 -1.15 6.57
N PHE A 201 -3.18 -2.19 6.63
CA PHE A 201 -3.15 -3.22 5.61
C PHE A 201 -2.75 -4.56 6.23
N LYS A 202 -3.67 -5.52 6.24
CA LYS A 202 -3.48 -6.88 6.72
C LYS A 202 -3.78 -7.90 5.63
N VAL A 203 -2.87 -8.84 5.50
CA VAL A 203 -2.99 -9.99 4.61
C VAL A 203 -2.79 -11.26 5.41
N THR A 204 -3.69 -12.20 5.17
CA THR A 204 -3.66 -13.57 5.71
C THR A 204 -3.83 -14.54 4.54
N PRO A 205 -3.66 -15.85 4.72
CA PRO A 205 -3.79 -16.81 3.62
C PRO A 205 -5.20 -16.87 2.99
N LYS A 206 -6.22 -16.32 3.66
CA LYS A 206 -7.62 -16.37 3.18
C LYS A 206 -8.15 -15.01 2.76
N ASN A 207 -7.63 -13.93 3.32
CA ASN A 207 -8.28 -12.63 3.23
C ASN A 207 -7.32 -11.46 3.34
N ILE A 208 -7.69 -10.39 2.65
CA ILE A 208 -7.11 -9.05 2.70
C ILE A 208 -8.10 -8.13 3.40
N ILE A 209 -7.58 -7.33 4.32
CA ILE A 209 -8.27 -6.19 4.91
C ILE A 209 -7.35 -4.99 4.77
N ALA A 210 -7.83 -3.94 4.14
CA ALA A 210 -7.12 -2.67 4.08
C ALA A 210 -8.09 -1.51 4.30
N GLY A 211 -7.62 -0.50 5.01
CA GLY A 211 -8.38 0.71 5.33
C GLY A 211 -7.46 1.91 5.33
N ALA A 212 -7.92 3.03 4.80
CA ALA A 212 -7.20 4.29 4.86
C ALA A 212 -8.16 5.42 5.22
N VAL A 213 -7.65 6.38 5.99
CA VAL A 213 -8.34 7.62 6.31
C VAL A 213 -7.41 8.79 6.04
N ASP A 214 -7.91 9.71 5.24
CA ASP A 214 -7.29 11.02 5.02
C ASP A 214 -8.05 12.05 5.84
N MET A 215 -7.32 12.97 6.46
CA MET A 215 -7.89 14.11 7.15
C MET A 215 -7.13 15.36 6.75
N ILE A 216 -7.88 16.40 6.37
CA ILE A 216 -7.36 17.73 6.01
C ILE A 216 -8.08 18.75 6.90
N PHE A 217 -7.32 19.65 7.52
CA PHE A 217 -7.84 20.61 8.50
C PHE A 217 -7.09 21.95 8.39
N GLU A 218 -7.75 23.06 8.74
CA GLU A 218 -7.34 24.43 8.39
C GLU A 218 -6.01 24.92 9.00
N LYS A 219 -5.55 24.35 10.12
CA LYS A 219 -4.30 24.74 10.77
C LYS A 219 -3.52 23.52 11.22
N ASP A 220 -2.22 23.51 11.01
CA ASP A 220 -1.36 22.48 11.57
C ASP A 220 -1.37 22.55 13.11
N HIS A 221 -2.13 21.66 13.72
CA HIS A 221 -2.14 21.45 15.15
C HIS A 221 -1.19 20.29 15.42
N GLU A 222 0.00 20.57 15.98
CA GLU A 222 0.96 19.54 16.39
C GLU A 222 0.37 18.51 17.38
N SER A 223 -0.74 18.87 18.03
CA SER A 223 -1.54 18.00 18.90
C SER A 223 -2.42 17.00 18.16
N PHE A 224 -2.68 17.20 16.86
CA PHE A 224 -3.48 16.31 16.04
C PHE A 224 -2.68 15.08 15.62
N LYS A 225 -2.78 14.03 16.44
CA LYS A 225 -2.12 12.75 16.21
C LYS A 225 -3.12 11.64 16.40
N PHE A 226 -3.11 10.67 15.50
CA PHE A 226 -3.70 9.39 15.85
C PHE A 226 -2.87 8.79 16.96
N LYS A 227 -3.54 8.15 17.92
CA LYS A 227 -2.84 7.38 18.94
C LYS A 227 -1.97 6.34 18.23
N SER A 228 -0.65 6.45 18.40
CA SER A 228 0.29 5.46 17.89
C SER A 228 -0.07 4.09 18.45
N ILE A 229 -0.19 3.10 17.57
CA ILE A 229 -0.28 1.70 17.96
C ILE A 229 1.15 1.17 17.90
N GLU A 230 1.63 0.62 19.00
CA GLU A 230 2.94 -0.04 19.06
C GLU A 230 3.08 -1.07 17.92
N ASP A 231 4.23 -1.03 17.23
CA ASP A 231 4.80 -1.99 16.28
C ASP A 231 3.81 -2.92 15.56
N THR A 232 2.90 -2.34 14.77
CA THR A 232 1.94 -3.12 13.96
C THR A 232 2.52 -3.58 12.62
N ASN A 233 3.76 -3.17 12.29
CA ASN A 233 4.46 -3.54 11.08
C ASN A 233 5.18 -4.88 11.27
N CYS A 234 4.46 -5.97 11.05
CA CYS A 234 4.99 -7.31 11.20
C CYS A 234 4.72 -8.18 9.96
N SER A 235 5.68 -9.06 9.69
CA SER A 235 5.53 -10.11 8.71
C SER A 235 6.39 -11.27 9.17
N GLU A 236 5.85 -12.47 9.05
CA GLU A 236 6.58 -13.73 9.30
C GLU A 236 7.60 -14.02 8.18
N TRP A 237 7.55 -13.25 7.09
CA TRP A 237 8.42 -13.40 5.94
C TRP A 237 9.78 -12.75 6.15
N LYS A 238 10.79 -13.39 5.57
CA LYS A 238 12.21 -13.02 5.76
C LYS A 238 12.69 -11.93 4.81
N ASN A 239 12.04 -11.74 3.67
CA ASN A 239 12.48 -10.79 2.63
C ASN A 239 11.71 -9.48 2.71
N SER A 240 12.34 -8.39 2.27
CA SER A 240 11.67 -7.11 2.03
C SER A 240 10.84 -7.17 0.73
N PHE A 241 9.69 -6.49 0.69
CA PHE A 241 8.84 -6.42 -0.51
C PHE A 241 7.92 -5.20 -0.51
N VAL A 242 7.48 -4.82 -1.71
CA VAL A 242 6.37 -3.89 -1.91
C VAL A 242 5.09 -4.70 -2.06
N SER A 243 4.02 -4.27 -1.41
CA SER A 243 2.68 -4.83 -1.55
C SER A 243 1.75 -3.76 -2.11
N LEU A 244 0.86 -4.14 -3.03
CA LEU A 244 -0.14 -3.21 -3.55
C LEU A 244 -1.45 -3.91 -3.93
N ILE A 245 -2.57 -3.22 -3.76
CA ILE A 245 -3.88 -3.66 -4.26
C ILE A 245 -4.15 -2.87 -5.54
N TYR A 246 -4.30 -3.57 -6.66
CA TYR A 246 -4.48 -2.96 -7.97
C TYR A 246 -5.85 -3.31 -8.56
N ASP A 247 -6.58 -2.28 -9.00
CA ASP A 247 -7.79 -2.42 -9.80
C ASP A 247 -7.43 -2.39 -11.28
N ARG A 248 -7.54 -3.55 -11.95
CA ARG A 248 -7.21 -3.69 -13.37
C ARG A 248 -8.15 -2.90 -14.29
N VAL A 249 -9.43 -2.79 -13.94
CA VAL A 249 -10.42 -2.09 -14.78
C VAL A 249 -10.16 -0.59 -14.76
N ARG A 250 -9.89 -0.04 -13.56
CA ARG A 250 -9.57 1.38 -13.38
C ARG A 250 -8.09 1.70 -13.59
N ARG A 251 -7.26 0.68 -13.80
CA ARG A 251 -5.79 0.76 -13.88
C ARG A 251 -5.17 1.55 -12.74
N THR A 252 -5.72 1.41 -11.53
CA THR A 252 -5.41 2.27 -10.37
C THR A 252 -4.93 1.43 -9.19
N ILE A 253 -3.90 1.90 -8.51
CA ILE A 253 -3.44 1.34 -7.23
C ILE A 253 -4.34 1.91 -6.12
N LEU A 254 -4.99 1.04 -5.38
CA LEU A 254 -5.88 1.41 -4.27
C LEU A 254 -5.12 1.54 -2.95
N PHE A 255 -4.18 0.64 -2.72
CA PHE A 255 -3.32 0.60 -1.53
C PHE A 255 -1.91 0.22 -1.94
N ILE A 256 -0.91 0.78 -1.29
CA ILE A 256 0.50 0.42 -1.45
C ILE A 256 1.21 0.48 -0.09
N GLY A 257 2.10 -0.47 0.16
CA GLY A 257 2.87 -0.54 1.40
C GLY A 257 4.20 -1.25 1.18
N ILE A 258 5.17 -0.96 2.03
CA ILE A 258 6.51 -1.54 1.98
C ILE A 258 6.77 -2.26 3.29
N ILE A 259 7.10 -3.55 3.21
CA ILE A 259 7.72 -4.30 4.31
C ILE A 259 9.23 -4.22 4.10
N ASN A 260 9.91 -3.48 4.98
CA ASN A 260 11.35 -3.35 4.95
C ASN A 260 11.96 -4.10 6.14
N LYS A 261 12.67 -5.20 5.86
CA LYS A 261 13.36 -6.03 6.85
C LYS A 261 14.85 -5.65 6.96
N ASN A 262 15.17 -4.35 6.87
CA ASN A 262 16.53 -3.82 7.05
C ASN A 262 17.22 -4.50 8.23
N ILE A 263 18.40 -5.05 7.95
CA ILE A 263 19.17 -5.94 8.81
C ILE A 263 19.80 -5.13 9.96
N GLU A 264 19.14 -5.08 11.11
CA GLU A 264 19.82 -4.87 12.40
C GLU A 264 20.07 -6.22 13.09
N LEU A 265 20.79 -7.13 12.45
CA LEU A 265 21.33 -8.31 13.11
C LEU A 265 22.81 -8.46 12.76
N PRO A 266 23.70 -8.64 13.76
CA PRO A 266 25.14 -8.70 13.56
C PRO A 266 25.56 -9.89 12.69
N GLU A 267 26.69 -9.72 12.01
CA GLU A 267 27.32 -10.63 11.05
C GLU A 267 27.70 -12.01 11.63
N VAL A 268 26.77 -12.91 11.90
CA VAL A 268 27.07 -14.36 11.93
C VAL A 268 25.86 -15.19 11.52
N SER A 269 25.48 -15.11 10.25
CA SER A 269 24.79 -16.21 9.58
C SER A 269 24.95 -15.99 8.09
N LYS A 270 25.63 -16.91 7.40
CA LYS A 270 25.49 -17.03 5.95
C LYS A 270 24.02 -17.38 5.69
N ARG A 271 23.18 -16.37 5.52
CA ARG A 271 21.77 -16.54 5.20
C ARG A 271 21.71 -17.09 3.77
N GLU A 272 21.10 -18.25 3.60
CA GLU A 272 20.89 -18.85 2.28
C GLU A 272 19.96 -17.94 1.48
N ALA A 273 20.48 -17.34 0.40
CA ALA A 273 19.66 -16.59 -0.54
C ALA A 273 18.68 -17.55 -1.22
N GLN A 274 17.39 -17.16 -1.27
CA GLN A 274 16.38 -17.93 -2.00
C GLN A 274 16.59 -17.72 -3.50
N ARG A 275 16.88 -18.83 -4.19
CA ARG A 275 17.21 -18.88 -5.61
C ARG A 275 16.03 -19.40 -6.42
N TYR A 276 15.77 -18.73 -7.54
CA TYR A 276 14.67 -19.05 -8.45
C TYR A 276 15.19 -19.17 -9.88
N PHE A 277 14.81 -20.27 -10.53
CA PHE A 277 15.15 -20.53 -11.93
C PHE A 277 14.07 -19.97 -12.84
N VAL A 278 14.53 -19.37 -13.94
CA VAL A 278 13.73 -18.58 -14.88
C VAL A 278 13.97 -19.02 -16.32
#